data_AF-D7BYT4-F1
#
_entry.id   AF-D7BYT4-F1
#
_cell.length_a   1.000
_cell.length_b   1.000
_cell.length_c   1.000
_cell.angle_alpha   90.00
_cell.angle_beta   90.00
_cell.angle_gamma   90.00
#
_symmetry.space_group_name_H-M   'P 1'
#
loop_
_entity.id
_entity.type
_entity.pdbx_description
1 polymer ?
#
loop_
_entity_poly.entity_id
_entity_poly.type
_entity_poly.pdbx_seq_one_letter_code
_entity_poly.pdbx_strand_id
1 'polypeptide(L)'
;MADERAEVLSARSSANGIDPSASLAAAALLGFNSHLLDEPWFTPEEWEPRKVHVTHHADGVVTVVRVAYGYPDGRIDFHTTIGTSAGLHVFDERYDFTLHPEGAMVQAFQAAGFIEVRKEAVPKFRRGLWAARKP
;
A
#
# COMPACT_ATOMS: atom_id res chain seq x y z
N MET A 1 15.51 -9.37 -31.32
CA MET A 1 15.38 -9.99 -29.97
C MET A 1 14.94 -8.95 -28.94
N ALA A 2 13.84 -8.24 -29.19
CA ALA A 2 13.31 -7.23 -28.27
C ALA A 2 11.81 -7.40 -27.97
N ASP A 3 11.18 -8.43 -28.54
CA ASP A 3 9.70 -8.55 -28.55
C ASP A 3 9.15 -9.62 -27.60
N GLU A 4 9.91 -10.68 -27.29
CA GLU A 4 9.40 -11.77 -26.41
C GLU A 4 9.35 -11.41 -24.93
N ARG A 5 10.03 -10.33 -24.48
CA ARG A 5 10.00 -9.91 -23.07
C ARG A 5 8.74 -9.12 -22.70
N ALA A 6 8.04 -8.55 -23.67
CA ALA A 6 6.81 -7.80 -23.42
C ALA A 6 5.61 -8.74 -23.21
N GLU A 7 5.53 -9.86 -23.95
CA GLU A 7 4.45 -10.85 -23.79
C GLU A 7 4.54 -11.64 -22.47
N VAL A 8 5.75 -11.95 -22.00
CA VAL A 8 5.93 -12.67 -20.72
C VAL A 8 5.56 -11.80 -19.50
N LEU A 9 5.63 -10.46 -19.63
CA LEU A 9 5.17 -9.52 -18.59
C LEU A 9 3.66 -9.28 -18.65
N SER A 10 3.04 -9.37 -19.84
CA SER A 10 1.58 -9.31 -20.00
C SER A 10 0.87 -10.54 -19.40
N ALA A 11 1.46 -11.73 -19.58
CA ALA A 11 0.85 -13.00 -19.13
C ALA A 11 0.89 -13.24 -17.61
N ARG A 12 1.61 -12.42 -16.83
CA ARG A 12 1.60 -12.50 -15.35
C ARG A 12 0.65 -11.50 -14.68
N SER A 13 0.00 -10.64 -15.48
CA SER A 13 -0.95 -9.64 -14.99
C SER A 13 -2.33 -10.23 -14.66
N SER A 14 -2.66 -11.41 -15.18
CA SER A 14 -4.00 -12.03 -15.03
C SER A 14 -4.18 -12.93 -13.80
N ALA A 15 -3.19 -13.01 -12.90
CA ALA A 15 -3.26 -13.85 -11.69
C ALA A 15 -3.23 -13.08 -10.35
N ASN A 16 -3.06 -11.75 -10.38
CA ASN A 16 -3.01 -10.92 -9.17
C ASN A 16 -4.30 -10.12 -8.99
N GLY A 17 -5.44 -10.83 -9.04
CA GLY A 17 -6.61 -10.33 -8.35
C GLY A 17 -6.20 -10.15 -6.90
N ILE A 18 -6.34 -8.95 -6.35
CA ILE A 18 -6.10 -8.81 -4.92
C ILE A 18 -7.04 -9.78 -4.21
N ASP A 19 -6.52 -10.40 -3.17
CA ASP A 19 -7.31 -10.97 -2.11
C ASP A 19 -7.78 -9.83 -1.17
N PRO A 20 -9.02 -9.33 -1.30
CA PRO A 20 -9.64 -8.43 -0.32
C PRO A 20 -9.81 -9.07 1.08
N SER A 21 -9.08 -10.14 1.41
CA SER A 21 -9.24 -10.97 2.60
C SER A 21 -9.16 -10.20 3.90
N ALA A 22 -8.32 -9.18 4.05
CA ALA A 22 -8.27 -8.47 5.33
C ALA A 22 -9.59 -7.74 5.60
N SER A 23 -10.11 -6.99 4.63
CA SER A 23 -11.37 -6.25 4.77
C SER A 23 -12.59 -7.17 4.71
N LEU A 24 -12.56 -8.25 3.93
CA LEU A 24 -13.60 -9.29 3.90
C LEU A 24 -13.65 -10.11 5.20
N ALA A 25 -12.49 -10.53 5.72
CA ALA A 25 -12.40 -11.24 7.00
C ALA A 25 -12.79 -10.33 8.15
N ALA A 26 -12.35 -9.07 8.14
CA ALA A 26 -12.80 -8.07 9.12
C ALA A 26 -14.33 -7.91 9.06
N ALA A 27 -14.91 -7.79 7.85
CA ALA A 27 -16.35 -7.71 7.68
C ALA A 27 -17.08 -8.94 8.23
N ALA A 28 -16.53 -10.15 8.08
CA ALA A 28 -17.13 -11.36 8.62
C ALA A 28 -17.27 -11.35 10.16
N LEU A 29 -16.41 -10.60 10.86
CA LEU A 29 -16.46 -10.43 12.32
C LEU A 29 -17.43 -9.35 12.78
N LEU A 30 -17.96 -8.54 11.86
CA LEU A 30 -18.77 -7.39 12.18
C LEU A 30 -20.27 -7.69 12.12
N GLY A 31 -21.00 -7.30 13.17
CA GLY A 31 -22.46 -7.43 13.28
C GLY A 31 -23.24 -6.34 12.56
N PHE A 32 -24.55 -6.31 12.78
CA PHE A 32 -25.46 -5.29 12.24
C PHE A 32 -25.10 -3.89 12.77
N ASN A 33 -25.31 -2.84 11.98
CA ASN A 33 -24.96 -1.43 12.28
C ASN A 33 -23.48 -1.15 12.60
N SER A 34 -22.58 -2.09 12.32
CA SER A 34 -21.14 -1.89 12.52
C SER A 34 -20.55 -0.94 11.49
N HIS A 35 -19.46 -0.28 11.87
CA HIS A 35 -18.64 0.53 10.96
C HIS A 35 -17.25 -0.10 10.81
N LEU A 36 -16.70 -0.02 9.61
CA LEU A 36 -15.30 -0.32 9.30
C LEU A 36 -14.64 0.95 8.79
N LEU A 37 -13.47 1.26 9.36
CA LEU A 37 -12.58 2.30 8.89
C LEU A 37 -11.31 1.63 8.39
N ASP A 38 -10.91 1.93 7.15
CA ASP A 38 -9.76 1.32 6.50
C ASP A 38 -8.91 2.40 5.81
N GLU A 39 -7.66 2.54 6.24
CA GLU A 39 -6.71 3.45 5.60
C GLU A 39 -6.04 2.71 4.44
N PRO A 40 -6.39 3.02 3.18
CA PRO A 40 -5.93 2.24 2.05
C PRO A 40 -4.46 2.54 1.74
N TRP A 41 -3.85 1.64 0.96
CA TRP A 41 -2.70 2.03 0.15
C TRP A 41 -3.13 2.91 -1.04
N PHE A 42 -2.18 3.47 -1.79
CA PHE A 42 -2.47 4.30 -2.97
C PHE A 42 -3.19 3.51 -4.07
N THR A 43 -4.08 4.18 -4.80
CA THR A 43 -4.61 3.66 -6.07
C THR A 43 -3.56 3.79 -7.19
N PRO A 44 -3.72 3.11 -8.34
CA PRO A 44 -2.84 3.30 -9.49
C PRO A 44 -2.74 4.76 -9.96
N GLU A 45 -3.83 5.53 -9.84
CA GLU A 45 -3.92 6.94 -10.25
C GLU A 45 -3.25 7.89 -9.24
N GLU A 46 -3.26 7.53 -7.96
CA GLU A 46 -2.65 8.31 -6.88
C GLU A 46 -1.16 7.97 -6.68
N TRP A 47 -0.74 6.77 -7.11
CA TRP A 47 0.64 6.32 -6.96
C TRP A 47 1.59 7.11 -7.85
N GLU A 48 2.65 7.63 -7.25
CA GLU A 48 3.66 8.44 -7.94
C GLU A 48 4.98 7.66 -8.04
N PRO A 49 5.13 6.77 -9.03
CA PRO A 49 6.31 5.93 -9.13
C PRO A 49 7.55 6.73 -9.54
N ARG A 50 8.70 6.08 -9.44
CA ARG A 50 10.03 6.60 -9.82
C ARG A 50 10.47 7.82 -9.00
N LYS A 51 9.89 8.00 -7.82
CA LYS A 51 10.31 9.00 -6.84
C LYS A 51 11.31 8.40 -5.86
N VAL A 52 12.39 9.14 -5.62
CA VAL A 52 13.33 8.87 -4.54
C VAL A 52 12.88 9.64 -3.31
N HIS A 53 12.64 8.93 -2.22
CA HIS A 53 12.36 9.53 -0.91
C HIS A 53 13.57 9.33 -0.01
N VAL A 54 13.99 10.39 0.68
CA VAL A 54 15.06 10.31 1.68
C VAL A 54 14.49 10.78 3.01
N THR A 55 14.64 9.95 4.03
CA THR A 55 14.35 10.31 5.42
C THR A 55 15.66 10.24 6.19
N HIS A 56 15.93 11.26 6.99
CA HIS A 56 17.11 11.34 7.83
C HIS A 56 16.69 11.75 9.25
N HIS A 57 17.28 11.09 10.24
CA HIS A 57 17.10 11.41 11.65
C HIS A 57 18.43 11.23 12.38
N ALA A 58 18.74 12.12 13.32
CA ALA A 58 19.90 12.02 14.19
C ALA A 58 19.60 12.62 15.56
N ASP A 59 20.00 11.94 16.63
CA ASP A 59 19.78 12.37 18.02
C ASP A 59 21.05 12.36 18.90
N GLY A 60 22.23 12.20 18.27
CA GLY A 60 23.53 12.15 18.94
C GLY A 60 23.91 10.77 19.49
N VAL A 61 22.97 9.83 19.55
CA VAL A 61 23.22 8.41 19.87
C VAL A 61 23.14 7.56 18.61
N VAL A 62 22.15 7.84 17.77
CA VAL A 62 21.90 7.16 16.52
C VAL A 62 21.72 8.16 15.38
N THR A 63 22.22 7.80 14.21
CA THR A 63 21.90 8.45 12.94
C THR A 63 21.28 7.42 12.02
N VAL A 64 20.11 7.72 11.46
CA VAL A 64 19.42 6.86 10.50
C VAL A 64 19.24 7.63 9.20
N VAL A 65 19.65 7.03 8.10
CA VAL A 65 19.32 7.48 6.74
C VAL A 65 18.56 6.35 6.07
N ARG A 66 17.38 6.64 5.54
CA ARG A 66 16.59 5.71 4.75
C ARG A 66 16.27 6.32 3.41
N VAL A 67 16.67 5.63 2.35
CA VAL A 67 16.35 5.98 0.96
C VAL A 67 15.32 4.97 0.47
N ALA A 68 14.28 5.45 -0.21
CA ALA A 68 13.25 4.61 -0.82
C ALA A 68 13.09 4.94 -2.30
N TYR A 69 12.86 3.94 -3.13
CA TYR A 69 12.50 4.11 -4.54
C TYR A 69 11.24 3.32 -4.86
N GLY A 70 10.20 4.01 -5.33
CA GLY A 70 8.94 3.41 -5.75
C GLY A 70 8.95 3.01 -7.23
N TYR A 71 8.45 1.82 -7.55
CA TYR A 71 8.30 1.30 -8.92
C TYR A 71 6.85 1.41 -9.42
N PRO A 72 6.61 1.42 -10.74
CA PRO A 72 5.26 1.54 -11.31
C PRO A 72 4.27 0.44 -10.90
N ASP A 73 4.76 -0.73 -10.52
CA ASP A 73 3.96 -1.89 -10.09
C ASP A 73 3.58 -1.87 -8.60
N GLY A 74 3.93 -0.79 -7.88
CA GLY A 74 3.68 -0.67 -6.44
C GLY A 74 4.79 -1.27 -5.56
N ARG A 75 5.86 -1.82 -6.17
CA ARG A 75 7.05 -2.22 -5.41
C ARG A 75 7.78 -1.00 -4.85
N ILE A 76 8.33 -1.13 -3.65
CA ILE A 76 9.21 -0.16 -3.03
C ILE A 76 10.45 -0.86 -2.52
N ASP A 77 11.61 -0.39 -2.97
CA ASP A 77 12.90 -0.82 -2.44
C ASP A 77 13.39 0.25 -1.46
N PHE A 78 13.81 -0.18 -0.27
CA PHE A 78 14.40 0.66 0.76
C PHE A 78 15.86 0.28 0.99
N HIS A 79 16.70 1.29 1.15
CA HIS A 79 18.07 1.17 1.61
C HIS A 79 18.21 1.95 2.92
N THR A 80 18.56 1.27 4.00
CA THR A 80 18.69 1.89 5.33
C THR A 80 20.12 1.77 5.83
N THR A 81 20.68 2.90 6.26
CA THR A 81 21.95 2.97 6.97
C THR A 81 21.71 3.51 8.37
N ILE A 82 22.18 2.78 9.37
CA ILE A 82 22.12 3.14 10.79
C ILE A 82 23.55 3.29 11.30
N GLY A 83 23.90 4.48 11.77
CA GLY A 83 25.15 4.76 12.45
C GLY A 83 24.95 4.88 13.95
N THR A 84 25.83 4.25 14.71
CA THR A 84 25.89 4.29 16.18
C THR A 84 27.35 4.42 16.63
N SER A 85 27.59 4.60 17.93
CA SER A 85 28.95 4.52 18.51
C SER A 85 29.63 3.17 18.32
N ALA A 86 28.87 2.09 18.06
CA ALA A 86 29.38 0.76 17.82
C ALA A 86 29.75 0.51 16.34
N GLY A 87 29.34 1.39 15.42
CA GLY A 87 29.63 1.27 13.99
C GLY A 87 28.43 1.55 13.09
N LEU A 88 28.54 1.10 11.84
CA LEU A 88 27.54 1.26 10.78
C LEU A 88 26.85 -0.07 10.49
N HIS A 89 25.52 -0.03 10.36
CA HIS A 89 24.69 -1.15 9.91
C HIS A 89 23.93 -0.73 8.66
N VAL A 90 23.89 -1.62 7.67
CA VAL A 90 23.21 -1.39 6.41
C VAL A 90 22.31 -2.58 6.12
N PHE A 91 21.09 -2.31 5.68
CA PHE A 91 20.19 -3.36 5.18
C PHE A 91 19.24 -2.80 4.14
N ASP A 92 18.81 -3.70 3.26
CA ASP A 92 17.86 -3.44 2.19
C ASP A 92 16.55 -4.16 2.48
N GLU A 93 15.44 -3.52 2.17
CA GLU A 93 14.11 -4.09 2.30
C GLU A 93 13.36 -3.93 0.98
N ARG A 94 12.50 -4.89 0.66
CA ARG A 94 11.59 -4.82 -0.47
C ARG A 94 10.17 -5.05 0.01
N TYR A 95 9.27 -4.17 -0.42
CA TYR A 95 7.84 -4.31 -0.19
C TYR A 95 7.10 -4.26 -1.52
N ASP A 96 6.19 -5.20 -1.74
CA ASP A 96 5.32 -5.20 -2.91
C ASP A 96 3.90 -4.84 -2.44
N PHE A 97 3.46 -3.62 -2.75
CA PHE A 97 2.11 -3.17 -2.43
C PHE A 97 1.23 -3.28 -3.66
N THR A 98 0.05 -3.87 -3.50
CA THR A 98 -0.91 -3.89 -4.61
C THR A 98 -1.66 -2.57 -4.70
N LEU A 99 -1.74 -2.03 -5.92
CA LEU A 99 -2.43 -0.77 -6.21
C LEU A 99 -3.87 -1.08 -6.64
N HIS A 100 -4.83 -0.80 -5.77
CA HIS A 100 -6.24 -1.07 -6.03
C HIS A 100 -6.92 0.13 -6.67
N PRO A 101 -7.55 -0.02 -7.84
CA PRO A 101 -8.46 1.01 -8.34
C PRO A 101 -9.60 1.23 -7.34
N GLU A 102 -10.06 2.48 -7.22
CA GLU A 102 -11.11 2.86 -6.28
C GLU A 102 -12.38 2.02 -6.46
N GLY A 103 -12.79 1.79 -7.72
CA GLY A 103 -13.96 0.97 -8.03
C GLY A 103 -13.83 -0.49 -7.55
N ALA A 104 -12.62 -1.05 -7.54
CA ALA A 104 -12.38 -2.41 -7.03
C ALA A 104 -12.54 -2.48 -5.50
N MET A 105 -12.10 -1.44 -4.79
CA MET A 105 -12.31 -1.33 -3.34
C MET A 105 -13.79 -1.24 -2.99
N VAL A 106 -14.56 -0.41 -3.69
CA VAL A 106 -16.01 -0.29 -3.49
C VAL A 106 -16.70 -1.65 -3.69
N GLN A 107 -16.38 -2.36 -4.77
CA GLN A 107 -16.93 -3.68 -5.05
C GLN A 107 -16.58 -4.69 -3.95
N ALA A 108 -15.34 -4.65 -3.43
CA ALA A 108 -14.92 -5.51 -2.33
C ALA A 108 -15.72 -5.26 -1.04
N PHE A 109 -15.93 -3.99 -0.65
CA PHE A 109 -16.77 -3.67 0.51
C PHE A 109 -18.24 -4.10 0.29
N GLN A 110 -18.79 -3.88 -0.90
CA GLN A 110 -20.16 -4.30 -1.21
C GLN A 110 -20.31 -5.83 -1.16
N ALA A 111 -19.35 -6.57 -1.71
CA ALA A 111 -19.30 -8.03 -1.63
C ALA A 111 -19.19 -8.52 -0.17
N ALA A 112 -18.59 -7.72 0.71
CA ALA A 112 -18.50 -7.96 2.15
C ALA A 112 -19.81 -7.64 2.93
N GLY A 113 -20.84 -7.15 2.25
CA GLY A 113 -22.14 -6.82 2.83
C GLY A 113 -22.24 -5.43 3.45
N PHE A 114 -21.32 -4.50 3.14
CA PHE A 114 -21.49 -3.09 3.50
C PHE A 114 -22.46 -2.41 2.52
N ILE A 115 -23.41 -1.63 3.05
CA ILE A 115 -24.45 -0.95 2.24
C ILE A 115 -24.13 0.52 1.98
N GLU A 116 -23.28 1.12 2.80
CA GLU A 116 -22.75 2.46 2.60
C GLU A 116 -21.23 2.36 2.58
N VAL A 117 -20.61 2.86 1.51
CA VAL A 117 -19.16 2.84 1.32
C VAL A 117 -18.75 4.18 0.71
N ARG A 118 -17.78 4.85 1.33
CA ARG A 118 -17.22 6.09 0.81
C ARG A 118 -15.75 6.24 1.20
N LYS A 119 -14.96 6.89 0.34
CA LYS A 119 -13.60 7.34 0.66
C LYS A 119 -13.69 8.80 1.11
N GLU A 120 -13.25 9.07 2.34
CA GLU A 120 -13.17 10.42 2.88
C GLU A 120 -11.75 10.98 2.71
N ALA A 121 -11.67 12.20 2.19
CA ALA A 121 -10.42 12.95 2.16
C ALA A 121 -10.15 13.54 3.55
N VAL A 122 -9.27 12.89 4.32
CA VAL A 122 -8.93 13.33 5.67
C VAL A 122 -7.51 13.93 5.65
N PRO A 123 -7.30 15.21 6.01
CA PRO A 123 -5.99 15.86 5.86
C PRO A 123 -4.80 15.16 6.54
N LYS A 124 -5.06 14.43 7.64
CA LYS A 124 -4.04 13.64 8.35
C LYS A 124 -3.66 12.35 7.62
N PHE A 125 -4.55 11.82 6.78
CA PHE A 125 -4.35 10.59 6.03
C PHE A 125 -4.20 10.94 4.55
N ARG A 126 -2.96 11.04 4.08
CA ARG A 126 -2.65 11.43 2.69
C ARG A 126 -3.31 10.52 1.64
N ARG A 127 -3.69 9.30 2.02
CA ARG A 127 -4.33 8.27 1.17
C ARG A 127 -5.86 8.25 1.29
N GLY A 128 -6.42 9.16 2.09
CA GLY A 128 -7.82 9.13 2.49
C GLY A 128 -8.12 8.03 3.51
N LEU A 129 -9.40 7.85 3.79
CA LEU A 129 -9.91 6.84 4.70
C LEU A 129 -11.21 6.27 4.14
N TRP A 130 -11.29 4.96 3.95
CA TRP A 130 -12.55 4.30 3.65
C TRP A 130 -13.40 4.22 4.90
N ALA A 131 -14.66 4.65 4.79
CA ALA A 131 -15.68 4.46 5.79
C ALA A 131 -16.80 3.60 5.19
N ALA A 132 -17.05 2.45 5.81
CA ALA A 132 -18.07 1.50 5.38
C ALA A 132 -19.01 1.13 6.53
N ARG A 133 -20.30 0.98 6.25
CA ARG A 133 -21.33 0.64 7.24
C ARG A 133 -22.14 -0.59 6.80
N LYS A 134 -22.31 -1.55 7.71
CA LYS A 134 -23.22 -2.69 7.50
C LYS A 134 -24.67 -2.26 7.68
N PRO A 135 -25.63 -3.00 7.09
CA PRO A 135 -27.06 -2.82 7.32
C PRO A 135 -27.38 -2.52 8.77
#